data_AF-A0A662T7B3-F1
#
_entry.id   AF-A0A662T7B3-F1
#
_cell.length_a   1.000
_cell.length_b   1.000
_cell.length_c   1.000
_cell.angle_alpha   90.00
_cell.angle_beta   90.00
_cell.angle_gamma   90.00
#
_symmetry.space_group_name_H-M   'P 1'
#
loop_
_entity.id
_entity.type
_entity.pdbx_description
1 polymer ?
#
loop_
_entity_poly.entity_id
_entity_poly.type
_entity_poly.pdbx_seq_one_letter_code
_entity_poly.pdbx_strand_id
1 'polypeptide(L)'
;MPEKICEICGQRPAKYICQKCGALVCEYDIDLASGYCVRCSKTREKVSAPDLAFKLLLLGFIVIFAGLALIFASFFILPLEAGNITGGGLVLIGPIPIAFGFGRELDLILVILAFLMIFLIIIEVLFIRRAIK
;
A
#
# COMPACT_ATOMS: atom_id res chain seq x y z
N MET A 1 -19.47 10.57 56.22
CA MET A 1 -19.33 11.27 54.93
C MET A 1 -20.50 10.83 54.07
N PRO A 2 -21.27 11.73 53.43
CA PRO A 2 -22.41 11.34 52.62
C PRO A 2 -21.93 10.54 51.41
N GLU A 3 -22.43 9.31 51.28
CA GLU A 3 -22.12 8.44 50.14
C GLU A 3 -22.90 8.96 48.93
N LYS A 4 -22.19 9.37 47.88
CA LYS A 4 -22.84 9.90 46.67
C LYS A 4 -23.53 8.75 45.94
N ILE A 5 -24.79 8.93 45.58
CA ILE A 5 -25.59 7.95 44.83
C ILE A 5 -25.33 8.05 43.33
N CYS A 6 -25.65 6.98 42.61
CA CYS A 6 -25.55 6.93 41.16
C CYS A 6 -26.54 7.90 40.50
N GLU A 7 -26.05 8.72 39.58
CA GLU A 7 -26.84 9.71 38.82
C GLU A 7 -27.67 9.09 37.68
N ILE A 8 -27.45 7.80 37.37
CA ILE A 8 -28.20 7.07 36.34
C ILE A 8 -29.43 6.40 36.96
N CYS A 9 -29.23 5.55 37.98
CA CYS A 9 -30.32 4.78 38.59
C CYS A 9 -30.87 5.38 39.89
N GLY A 10 -30.15 6.26 40.58
CA GLY A 10 -30.59 6.91 41.83
C GLY A 10 -30.71 5.98 43.05
N GLN A 11 -30.43 4.68 42.92
CA GLN A 11 -30.70 3.68 43.96
C GLN A 11 -29.45 3.12 44.64
N ARG A 12 -28.30 3.18 43.98
CA ARG A 12 -27.06 2.50 44.41
C ARG A 12 -25.94 3.53 44.67
N PRO A 13 -24.97 3.22 45.55
CA PRO A 13 -23.80 4.09 45.75
C PRO A 13 -22.98 4.18 44.46
N ALA A 14 -22.48 5.38 44.17
CA ALA A 14 -21.60 5.62 43.05
C ALA A 14 -20.17 5.16 43.40
N LYS A 15 -19.67 4.19 42.62
CA LYS A 15 -18.31 3.65 42.76
C LYS A 15 -17.36 4.19 41.68
N TYR A 16 -17.91 4.67 40.56
CA TYR A 16 -17.14 5.04 39.37
C TYR A 16 -17.57 6.42 38.82
N ILE A 17 -16.71 7.02 38.00
CA ILE A 17 -16.97 8.29 37.28
C ILE A 17 -16.90 8.02 35.78
N CYS A 18 -17.93 8.42 35.02
CA CYS A 18 -17.93 8.30 33.56
C CYS A 18 -16.87 9.24 32.94
N GLN A 19 -15.91 8.69 32.19
CA GLN A 19 -14.84 9.49 31.57
C GLN A 19 -15.32 10.44 30.45
N LYS A 20 -16.54 10.21 29.91
CA LYS A 20 -17.11 11.04 28.83
C LYS A 20 -17.93 12.22 29.34
N CYS A 21 -18.77 12.01 30.36
CA CYS A 21 -19.70 13.04 30.85
C CYS A 21 -19.50 13.44 32.32
N GLY A 22 -18.57 12.80 33.05
CA GLY A 22 -18.29 13.11 34.45
C GLY A 22 -19.32 12.60 35.46
N ALA A 23 -20.40 11.93 35.02
CA ALA A 23 -21.45 11.45 35.91
C ALA A 23 -20.94 10.39 36.90
N LEU A 24 -21.43 10.43 38.13
CA LEU A 24 -21.17 9.43 39.18
C LEU A 24 -22.06 8.20 38.98
N VAL A 25 -21.46 7.03 38.79
CA VAL A 25 -22.14 5.81 38.36
C VAL A 25 -21.87 4.61 39.27
N CYS A 26 -22.87 3.74 39.40
CA CYS A 26 -22.73 2.44 40.08
C CYS A 26 -22.09 1.40 39.13
N GLU A 27 -21.72 0.26 39.70
CA GLU A 27 -21.09 -0.88 39.00
C GLU A 27 -21.94 -1.47 37.86
N TYR A 28 -23.26 -1.29 37.90
CA TYR A 28 -24.18 -1.80 36.87
C TYR A 28 -24.45 -0.82 35.72
N ASP A 29 -24.28 0.49 35.97
CA ASP A 29 -24.59 1.54 34.99
C ASP A 29 -23.34 2.07 34.28
N ILE A 30 -22.19 1.44 34.52
CA ILE A 30 -20.92 1.69 33.84
C ILE A 30 -20.54 0.51 32.96
N ASP A 31 -20.08 0.81 31.75
CA ASP A 31 -19.44 -0.14 30.88
C ASP A 31 -17.94 -0.20 31.23
N LEU A 32 -17.53 -1.22 32.00
CA LEU A 32 -16.15 -1.36 32.49
C LEU A 32 -15.12 -1.41 31.36
N ALA A 33 -15.51 -1.90 30.18
CA ALA A 33 -14.60 -1.98 29.05
C ALA A 33 -14.28 -0.60 28.45
N SER A 34 -15.24 0.34 28.50
CA SER A 34 -15.07 1.69 27.94
C SER A 34 -14.87 2.78 28.99
N GLY A 35 -15.13 2.51 30.28
CA GLY A 35 -15.13 3.52 31.34
C GLY A 35 -16.25 4.56 31.19
N TYR A 36 -17.26 4.28 30.36
CA TYR A 36 -18.37 5.18 30.07
C TYR A 36 -19.68 4.66 30.68
N CYS A 37 -20.59 5.57 31.08
CA CYS A 37 -21.92 5.16 31.53
C CYS A 37 -22.75 4.59 30.37
N VAL A 38 -23.81 3.83 30.70
CA VAL A 38 -24.72 3.22 29.72
C VAL A 38 -25.37 4.22 28.74
N ARG A 39 -25.47 5.51 29.11
CA ARG A 39 -25.92 6.58 28.21
C ARG A 39 -24.85 6.95 27.18
N CYS A 40 -23.60 7.06 27.61
CA CYS A 40 -22.47 7.45 26.77
C CYS A 40 -21.92 6.31 25.91
N SER A 41 -21.97 5.07 26.39
CA SER A 41 -21.50 3.87 25.66
C SER A 41 -22.38 3.56 24.45
N LYS A 42 -23.68 3.92 24.48
CA LYS A 42 -24.58 3.76 23.33
C LYS A 42 -24.17 4.57 22.10
N THR A 43 -23.38 5.64 22.28
CA THR A 43 -22.69 6.32 21.17
C THR A 43 -21.43 5.53 20.81
N ARG A 44 -21.59 4.28 20.36
CA ARG A 44 -20.52 3.65 19.60
C ARG A 44 -20.47 4.34 18.25
N GLU A 45 -19.49 5.20 18.03
CA GLU A 45 -18.93 5.30 16.68
C GLU A 45 -18.43 3.89 16.35
N LYS A 46 -19.27 3.11 15.69
CA LYS A 46 -18.79 1.98 14.92
C LYS A 46 -17.95 2.59 13.82
N VAL A 47 -16.66 2.83 14.10
CA VAL A 47 -15.67 2.92 13.03
C VAL A 47 -15.75 1.56 12.37
N SER A 48 -16.51 1.50 11.28
CA SER A 48 -16.69 0.30 10.50
C SER A 48 -15.30 -0.06 10.00
N ALA A 49 -14.70 -1.09 10.61
CA ALA A 49 -13.44 -1.68 10.17
C ALA A 49 -13.28 -1.79 8.64
N PRO A 50 -14.34 -2.10 7.83
CA PRO A 50 -14.20 -2.08 6.37
C PRO A 50 -13.83 -0.70 5.79
N ASP A 51 -14.34 0.39 6.36
CA ASP A 51 -14.16 1.74 5.80
C ASP A 51 -12.74 2.27 6.07
N LEU A 52 -12.16 1.92 7.22
CA LEU A 52 -10.77 2.26 7.54
C LEU A 52 -9.78 1.43 6.72
N ALA A 53 -10.03 0.13 6.56
CA ALA A 53 -9.20 -0.75 5.73
C ALA A 53 -9.19 -0.29 4.25
N PHE A 54 -10.36 0.07 3.72
CA PHE A 54 -10.47 0.58 2.35
C PHE A 54 -9.77 1.93 2.17
N LYS A 55 -9.86 2.83 3.16
CA LYS A 55 -9.12 4.11 3.15
C LYS A 55 -7.60 3.92 3.18
N LEU A 56 -7.09 3.00 4.00
CA LEU A 56 -5.65 2.69 4.04
C LEU A 56 -5.17 2.07 2.73
N LEU A 57 -5.97 1.18 2.13
CA LEU A 57 -5.66 0.58 0.83
C LEU A 57 -5.62 1.64 -0.28
N LEU A 58 -6.60 2.54 -0.34
CA LEU A 58 -6.62 3.66 -1.27
C LEU A 58 -5.41 4.58 -1.08
N LEU A 59 -5.06 4.89 0.17
CA LEU A 59 -3.91 5.72 0.46
C LEU A 59 -2.61 5.06 -0.02
N GLY A 60 -2.44 3.75 0.22
CA GLY A 60 -1.31 2.98 -0.30
C GLY A 60 -1.26 2.96 -1.83
N PHE A 61 -2.40 2.78 -2.49
CA PHE A 61 -2.50 2.83 -3.94
C PHE A 61 -2.06 4.19 -4.49
N ILE A 62 -2.52 5.29 -3.90
CA ILE A 62 -2.13 6.65 -4.31
C ILE A 62 -0.63 6.85 -4.17
N VAL A 63 -0.03 6.42 -3.05
CA VAL A 63 1.42 6.57 -2.81
C VAL A 63 2.24 5.78 -3.83
N ILE A 64 1.85 4.54 -4.14
CA ILE A 64 2.55 3.71 -5.14
C ILE A 64 2.47 4.36 -6.53
N PHE A 65 1.28 4.80 -6.94
CA PHE A 65 1.09 5.44 -8.24
C PHE A 65 1.83 6.79 -8.34
N ALA A 66 1.85 7.57 -7.26
CA ALA A 66 2.63 8.80 -7.21
C ALA A 66 4.13 8.53 -7.38
N GLY A 67 4.67 7.51 -6.69
CA GLY A 67 6.08 7.11 -6.84
C GLY A 67 6.40 6.65 -8.27
N LEU A 68 5.54 5.81 -8.85
CA LEU A 68 5.68 5.37 -10.23
C LEU A 68 5.65 6.56 -11.21
N ALA A 69 4.71 7.47 -11.04
CA ALA A 69 4.58 8.66 -11.88
C ALA A 69 5.81 9.57 -11.78
N LEU A 70 6.39 9.74 -10.58
CA LEU A 70 7.63 10.48 -10.39
C LEU A 70 8.81 9.83 -11.12
N ILE A 71 8.94 8.50 -11.04
CA ILE A 71 9.97 7.75 -11.79
C ILE A 71 9.79 7.97 -13.30
N PHE A 72 8.57 7.82 -13.82
CA PHE A 72 8.27 8.09 -15.23
C PHE A 72 8.56 9.54 -15.61
N ALA A 73 8.17 10.51 -14.80
CA ALA A 73 8.45 11.93 -15.05
C ALA A 73 9.96 12.20 -15.15
N SER A 74 10.78 11.54 -14.33
CA SER A 74 12.24 11.66 -14.44
C SER A 74 12.79 11.22 -15.79
N PHE A 75 12.22 10.19 -16.43
CA PHE A 75 12.61 9.79 -17.79
C PHE A 75 12.30 10.87 -18.85
N PHE A 76 11.27 11.69 -18.63
CA PHE A 76 10.89 12.75 -19.58
C PHE A 76 11.63 14.08 -19.34
N ILE A 77 12.17 14.32 -18.14
CA ILE A 77 12.84 15.59 -17.80
C ILE A 77 14.33 15.57 -18.19
N LEU A 78 15.02 14.44 -18.00
CA LEU A 78 16.45 14.29 -18.34
C LEU A 78 16.81 14.59 -19.82
N PRO A 79 15.96 14.33 -20.85
CA PRO A 79 16.31 14.58 -22.25
C PRO A 79 16.29 16.04 -22.68
N LEU A 80 15.72 16.93 -21.87
CA LEU A 80 15.48 18.32 -22.28
C LEU A 80 16.72 19.21 -22.17
N GLU A 81 17.73 18.79 -21.38
CA GLU A 81 18.97 19.55 -21.15
C GLU A 81 20.20 18.89 -21.79
N ALA A 82 20.16 17.58 -22.09
CA ALA A 82 21.26 16.83 -22.69
C ALA A 82 20.77 16.15 -23.98
N GLY A 83 21.17 16.68 -25.14
CA GLY A 83 20.75 16.19 -26.45
C GLY A 83 20.91 14.66 -26.63
N ASN A 84 20.00 14.08 -27.41
CA ASN A 84 20.01 12.67 -27.84
C ASN A 84 20.26 11.65 -26.72
N ILE A 85 19.50 11.70 -25.62
CA ILE A 85 19.52 10.57 -24.69
C ILE A 85 18.62 9.43 -25.17
N THR A 86 19.29 8.30 -25.34
CA THR A 86 18.71 6.98 -25.52
C THR A 86 18.64 6.33 -24.17
N GLY A 87 17.43 5.96 -23.72
CA GLY A 87 17.22 5.33 -22.42
C GLY A 87 16.65 3.94 -22.60
N GLY A 88 17.21 2.93 -21.93
CA GLY A 88 16.69 1.58 -21.91
C GLY A 88 17.11 0.81 -20.68
N GLY A 89 16.36 -0.24 -20.34
CA GLY A 89 16.60 -1.12 -19.21
C GLY A 89 16.53 -2.59 -19.64
N LEU A 90 17.31 -3.42 -18.96
CA LEU A 90 17.32 -4.87 -19.15
C LEU A 90 16.77 -5.52 -17.88
N VAL A 91 15.70 -6.31 -18.03
CA VAL A 91 15.14 -7.11 -16.94
C VAL A 91 15.46 -8.58 -17.22
N LEU A 92 16.23 -9.20 -16.33
CA LEU A 92 16.59 -10.61 -16.41
C LEU A 92 15.58 -11.44 -15.62
N ILE A 93 14.62 -12.07 -16.31
CA ILE A 93 13.70 -13.05 -15.71
C ILE A 93 14.17 -14.44 -16.13
N GLY A 94 15.03 -15.05 -15.32
CA GLY A 94 15.68 -16.32 -15.71
C GLY A 94 16.61 -16.14 -16.93
N PRO A 95 16.77 -17.16 -17.79
CA PRO A 95 17.62 -17.06 -18.99
C PRO A 95 17.01 -16.22 -20.11
N ILE A 96 15.83 -15.61 -19.91
CA ILE A 96 15.13 -14.84 -20.93
C ILE A 96 15.40 -13.34 -20.69
N PRO A 97 16.26 -12.70 -21.50
CA PRO A 97 16.50 -11.26 -21.38
C PRO A 97 15.32 -10.48 -21.97
N ILE A 98 14.71 -9.59 -21.18
CA ILE A 98 13.69 -8.66 -21.67
C ILE A 98 14.30 -7.26 -21.71
N ALA A 99 14.50 -6.74 -22.92
CA ALA A 99 15.04 -5.42 -23.16
C ALA A 99 13.90 -4.42 -23.46
N PHE A 100 13.93 -3.26 -22.82
CA PHE A 100 13.04 -2.14 -23.11
C PHE A 100 13.90 -0.90 -23.36
N GLY A 101 13.60 -0.13 -24.40
CA GLY A 101 14.37 1.08 -24.74
C GLY A 101 13.56 2.07 -25.54
N PHE A 102 13.94 3.35 -25.44
CA PHE A 102 13.36 4.47 -26.17
C PHE A 102 14.49 5.37 -26.71
N GLY A 103 14.52 5.56 -28.04
CA GLY A 103 15.49 6.43 -28.73
C GLY A 103 15.32 6.36 -30.26
N ARG A 104 15.31 7.52 -30.95
CA ARG A 104 14.95 7.65 -32.39
C ARG A 104 15.96 7.03 -33.38
N GLU A 105 17.19 6.78 -32.95
CA GLU A 105 18.29 6.24 -33.79
C GLU A 105 18.61 4.76 -33.48
N LEU A 106 18.02 4.18 -32.41
CA LEU A 106 18.31 2.82 -31.95
C LEU A 106 17.30 1.77 -32.38
N ASP A 107 16.21 2.15 -33.05
CA ASP A 107 15.23 1.17 -33.53
C ASP A 107 15.88 0.11 -34.44
N LEU A 108 16.81 0.50 -35.32
CA LEU A 108 17.50 -0.44 -36.21
C LEU A 108 18.59 -1.26 -35.48
N ILE A 109 19.40 -0.62 -34.63
CA ILE A 109 20.49 -1.30 -33.92
C ILE A 109 19.95 -2.26 -32.86
N LEU A 110 18.91 -1.89 -32.10
CA LEU A 110 18.28 -2.78 -31.12
C LEU A 110 17.56 -3.94 -31.80
N VAL A 111 16.94 -3.72 -32.95
CA VAL A 111 16.35 -4.81 -33.75
C VAL A 111 17.44 -5.78 -34.22
N ILE A 112 18.56 -5.27 -34.75
CA ILE A 112 19.70 -6.11 -35.16
C ILE A 112 20.27 -6.89 -33.97
N LEU A 113 20.46 -6.23 -32.82
CA LEU A 113 20.98 -6.88 -31.62
C LEU A 113 20.02 -7.95 -31.08
N ALA A 114 18.71 -7.69 -31.11
CA ALA A 114 17.69 -8.65 -30.72
C ALA A 114 17.68 -9.89 -31.63
N PHE A 115 17.77 -9.68 -32.96
CA PHE A 115 17.90 -10.79 -33.91
C PHE A 115 19.19 -11.60 -33.71
N LEU A 116 20.31 -10.93 -33.44
CA LEU A 116 21.59 -11.59 -33.13
C LEU A 116 21.48 -12.46 -31.86
N MET A 117 20.88 -11.93 -30.80
CA MET A 117 20.66 -12.66 -29.55
C MET A 117 19.77 -13.88 -29.74
N ILE A 118 18.64 -13.73 -30.46
CA ILE A 118 17.75 -14.85 -30.79
C ILE A 118 18.51 -15.92 -31.60
N PHE A 119 19.34 -15.51 -32.56
CA PHE A 119 20.13 -16.41 -33.38
C PHE A 119 21.16 -17.21 -32.56
N LEU A 120 21.86 -16.57 -31.62
CA LEU A 120 22.81 -17.23 -30.71
C LEU A 120 22.10 -18.25 -29.80
N ILE A 121 20.96 -17.87 -29.23
CA ILE A 121 20.15 -18.79 -28.40
C ILE A 121 19.69 -20.01 -29.22
N ILE A 122 19.26 -19.80 -30.47
CA ILE A 122 18.89 -20.91 -31.36
C ILE A 122 20.09 -21.83 -31.62
N ILE A 123 21.28 -21.28 -31.85
CA ILE A 123 22.50 -22.08 -32.04
C ILE A 123 22.81 -22.91 -30.80
N GLU A 124 22.79 -22.32 -29.61
CA GLU A 124 23.05 -23.04 -28.36
C GLU A 124 22.02 -24.15 -28.15
N VAL A 125 20.74 -23.85 -28.33
CA VAL A 125 19.66 -24.85 -28.20
C VAL A 125 19.81 -25.97 -29.24
N LEU A 126 20.16 -25.66 -30.49
CA LEU A 126 20.40 -26.67 -31.53
C LEU A 126 21.67 -27.49 -31.26
N PHE A 127 22.71 -26.88 -30.72
CA PHE A 127 23.95 -27.56 -30.33
C PHE A 127 23.71 -28.53 -29.18
N ILE A 128 22.99 -28.09 -28.15
CA ILE A 128 22.56 -28.94 -27.03
C ILE A 128 21.68 -30.10 -27.54
N ARG A 129 20.74 -29.82 -28.45
CA ARG A 129 19.89 -30.88 -29.05
C ARG A 129 20.68 -31.89 -29.91
N ARG A 130 21.79 -31.48 -30.52
CA ARG A 130 22.70 -32.38 -31.25
C ARG A 130 23.60 -33.18 -30.31
N ALA A 131 23.99 -32.62 -29.16
CA ALA A 131 24.82 -33.32 -28.17
C ALA A 131 24.05 -34.35 -27.33
N ILE A 132 22.72 -34.25 -27.27
CA ILE A 132 21.83 -35.16 -26.52
C ILE A 132 21.32 -36.33 -27.40
N LYS A 133 21.51 -36.28 -28.73
CA LYS A 133 21.27 -37.41 -29.65
C LYS A 133 22.55 -38.21 -29.85
#